data_AF-A0A317IGH9-F1
#
_entry.id   AF-A0A317IGH9-F1
#
_cell.length_a   1.000
_cell.length_b   1.000
_cell.length_c   1.000
_cell.angle_alpha   90.00
_cell.angle_beta   90.00
_cell.angle_gamma   90.00
#
_symmetry.space_group_name_H-M   'P 1'
#
loop_
_entity.id
_entity.type
_entity.pdbx_description
1 polymer ?
#
loop_
_entity_poly.entity_id
_entity_poly.type
_entity_poly.pdbx_seq_one_letter_code
_entity_poly.pdbx_strand_id
1 'polypeptide(L)'
;MDEVHRLREVVLESLDQERDGSALARDAYRSRTQFYRVFRAMIEETPVAMRRRLLLERAAWQLSRTQLSITDVSLNANYGSLEAFTRAFRKAFRVSPSLYRRMGATYTYLHAANGIHHHSGNHDMKGANLSMDLFDIFSGQESWHTRRLLNLAKTLTDEQLDRPLQYKVKVFPWDGPDQSLRQMLDRMVQTKEVWAAALTGGSMPPMENAPPEDRTPAAMLARLDEADAAFHGVLTDVRNRSAWEDTFVDALCEPPETFTFGGMFAHVITFNAYRRLLAMDALRLLGIKVEGFGCPSEYVASLTSA
;
A
#
# COMPACT_ATOMS: atom_id res chain seq x y z
N MET A 1 26.52 10.44 -22.62
CA MET A 1 25.25 11.02 -22.15
C MET A 1 24.17 10.55 -23.11
N ASP A 2 23.32 9.64 -22.64
CA ASP A 2 22.32 8.89 -23.40
C ASP A 2 21.30 9.82 -24.09
N GLU A 3 20.97 9.58 -25.35
CA GLU A 3 20.01 10.36 -26.13
C GLU A 3 18.61 10.36 -25.48
N VAL A 4 18.26 9.25 -24.80
CA VAL A 4 17.05 9.12 -23.98
C VAL A 4 17.03 10.13 -22.84
N HIS A 5 18.16 10.31 -22.16
CA HIS A 5 18.28 11.26 -21.04
C HIS A 5 18.09 12.71 -21.53
N ARG A 6 18.69 13.07 -22.67
CA ARG A 6 18.51 14.40 -23.28
C ARG A 6 17.05 14.67 -23.67
N LEU A 7 16.38 13.70 -24.30
CA LEU A 7 14.97 13.84 -24.69
C LEU A 7 14.06 14.00 -23.47
N ARG A 8 14.34 13.29 -22.39
CA ARG A 8 13.65 13.42 -21.10
C ARG A 8 13.81 14.82 -20.51
N GLU A 9 15.04 15.33 -20.42
CA GLU A 9 15.31 16.65 -19.84
C GLU A 9 14.52 17.77 -20.54
N VAL A 10 14.43 17.72 -21.87
CA VAL A 10 13.60 18.68 -22.65
C VAL A 10 12.14 18.73 -22.19
N VAL A 11 11.56 17.58 -21.83
CA VAL A 11 10.17 17.53 -21.33
C VAL A 11 10.10 17.99 -19.88
N LEU A 12 11.07 17.63 -19.04
CA LEU A 12 11.12 18.04 -17.63
C LEU A 12 11.28 19.55 -17.48
N GLU A 13 12.20 20.16 -18.23
CA GLU A 13 12.41 21.61 -18.28
C GLU A 13 11.17 22.36 -18.77
N SER A 14 10.32 21.71 -19.57
CA SER A 14 9.06 22.28 -20.08
C SER A 14 7.90 22.29 -19.06
N LEU A 15 8.06 21.65 -17.90
CA LEU A 15 6.99 21.55 -16.89
C LEU A 15 6.75 22.87 -16.15
N ASP A 16 7.80 23.69 -16.00
CA ASP A 16 7.77 24.97 -15.26
C ASP A 16 7.69 26.19 -16.18
N GLN A 17 7.79 25.99 -17.49
CA GLN A 17 7.65 27.06 -18.47
C GLN A 17 6.20 27.11 -18.99
N GLU A 18 5.61 28.31 -19.06
CA GLU A 18 4.36 28.57 -19.80
C GLU A 18 4.50 28.35 -21.32
N ARG A 19 5.73 28.09 -21.79
CA ARG A 19 6.03 27.82 -23.18
C ARG A 19 5.55 26.43 -23.57
N ASP A 20 4.79 26.37 -24.66
CA ASP A 20 4.39 25.12 -25.33
C ASP A 20 5.64 24.25 -25.52
N GLY A 21 5.60 22.97 -25.13
CA GLY A 21 6.73 22.03 -25.28
C GLY A 21 7.22 21.89 -26.73
N SER A 22 6.49 22.45 -27.69
CA SER A 22 6.90 22.64 -29.08
C SER A 22 8.01 23.68 -29.30
N ALA A 23 8.25 24.60 -28.36
CA ALA A 23 9.28 25.63 -28.43
C ALA A 23 10.66 25.06 -28.08
N LEU A 24 10.77 24.30 -26.99
CA LEU A 24 12.02 23.63 -26.55
C LEU A 24 12.52 22.59 -27.58
N ALA A 25 11.62 21.97 -28.33
CA ALA A 25 11.96 21.03 -29.41
C ALA A 25 12.71 21.67 -30.60
N ARG A 26 12.61 22.99 -30.79
CA ARG A 26 13.30 23.69 -31.90
C ARG A 26 14.78 23.91 -31.62
N ASP A 27 15.17 24.01 -30.35
CA ASP A 27 16.56 24.27 -29.96
C ASP A 27 17.40 22.98 -29.93
N ALA A 28 16.75 21.81 -29.74
CA ALA A 28 17.44 20.52 -29.66
C ALA A 28 17.49 19.72 -30.98
N TYR A 29 16.54 19.92 -31.91
CA TYR A 29 16.41 19.15 -33.15
C TYR A 29 16.02 20.03 -34.36
N ARG A 30 16.43 19.65 -35.57
CA ARG A 30 16.21 20.43 -36.81
C ARG A 30 14.73 20.60 -37.21
N SER A 31 13.80 19.79 -36.68
CA SER A 31 12.35 19.95 -36.90
C SER A 31 11.46 19.28 -35.84
N ARG A 32 10.25 19.81 -35.63
CA ARG A 32 9.21 19.25 -34.73
C ARG A 32 8.85 17.81 -35.08
N THR A 33 8.68 17.51 -36.37
CA THR A 33 8.28 16.18 -36.85
C THR A 33 9.37 15.13 -36.56
N GLN A 34 10.64 15.51 -36.74
CA GLN A 34 11.76 14.64 -36.41
C GLN A 34 11.84 14.37 -34.90
N PHE A 35 11.67 15.40 -34.08
CA PHE A 35 11.64 15.27 -32.62
C PHE A 35 10.54 14.31 -32.16
N TYR A 36 9.28 14.50 -32.60
CA TYR A 36 8.17 13.63 -32.20
C TYR A 36 8.39 12.17 -32.62
N ARG A 37 8.98 11.94 -33.79
CA ARG A 37 9.26 10.59 -34.29
C ARG A 37 10.34 9.90 -33.47
N VAL A 38 11.47 10.58 -33.21
CA VAL A 38 12.57 10.03 -32.41
C VAL A 38 12.13 9.81 -30.97
N PHE A 39 11.45 10.80 -30.39
CA PHE A 39 10.93 10.72 -29.02
C PHE A 39 9.98 9.54 -28.85
N ARG A 40 9.00 9.37 -29.74
CA ARG A 40 8.06 8.24 -29.65
C ARG A 40 8.75 6.89 -29.84
N ALA A 41 9.77 6.81 -30.69
CA ALA A 41 10.51 5.57 -30.94
C ALA A 41 11.36 5.14 -29.74
N MET A 42 11.84 6.10 -28.93
CA MET A 42 12.73 5.83 -27.80
C MET A 42 12.02 5.81 -26.44
N ILE A 43 10.99 6.65 -26.25
CA ILE A 43 10.29 6.87 -24.98
C ILE A 43 8.90 6.20 -24.98
N GLU A 44 8.47 5.63 -26.10
CA GLU A 44 7.18 4.93 -26.26
C GLU A 44 5.93 5.76 -25.90
N GLU A 45 6.10 7.07 -25.71
CA GLU A 45 5.06 8.04 -25.35
C GLU A 45 5.29 9.31 -26.18
N THR A 46 4.25 10.11 -26.43
CA THR A 46 4.45 11.41 -27.11
C THR A 46 4.87 12.48 -26.10
N PRO A 47 5.68 13.48 -26.49
CA PRO A 47 6.10 14.55 -25.57
C PRO A 47 4.93 15.25 -24.86
N VAL A 48 3.83 15.47 -25.59
CA VAL A 48 2.62 16.12 -25.05
C VAL A 48 1.88 15.21 -24.06
N ALA A 49 1.80 13.91 -24.34
CA ALA A 49 1.19 12.94 -23.43
C ALA A 49 2.01 12.83 -22.14
N MET A 50 3.33 12.69 -22.27
CA MET A 50 4.25 12.64 -21.14
C MET A 50 4.16 13.90 -20.29
N ARG A 51 4.24 15.10 -20.90
CA ARG A 51 4.10 16.37 -20.17
C ARG A 51 2.78 16.45 -19.39
N ARG A 52 1.65 16.10 -20.02
CA ARG A 52 0.33 16.09 -19.36
C ARG A 52 0.29 15.12 -18.18
N ARG A 53 0.85 13.91 -18.35
CA ARG A 53 0.94 12.91 -17.30
C ARG A 53 1.78 13.41 -16.13
N LEU A 54 2.99 13.91 -16.39
CA LEU A 54 3.90 14.44 -15.37
C LEU A 54 3.29 15.63 -14.59
N LEU A 55 2.56 16.53 -15.26
CA LEU A 55 1.84 17.62 -14.59
C LEU A 55 0.71 17.12 -13.69
N LEU A 56 -0.01 16.07 -14.09
CA LEU A 56 -1.03 15.44 -13.25
C LEU A 56 -0.42 14.66 -12.07
N GLU A 57 0.71 14.00 -12.26
CA GLU A 57 1.48 13.37 -11.18
C GLU A 57 2.00 14.41 -10.17
N ARG A 58 2.51 15.55 -10.65
CA ARG A 58 2.85 16.72 -9.82
C ARG A 58 1.64 17.22 -9.02
N ALA A 59 0.50 17.36 -9.67
CA ALA A 59 -0.73 17.78 -9.02
C ALA A 59 -1.17 16.78 -7.93
N ALA A 60 -1.06 15.48 -8.17
CA ALA A 60 -1.36 14.45 -7.18
C ALA A 60 -0.41 14.52 -5.97
N TRP A 61 0.88 14.80 -6.21
CA TRP A 61 1.85 15.06 -5.14
C TRP A 61 1.47 16.30 -4.32
N GLN A 62 1.11 17.41 -4.97
CA GLN A 62 0.69 18.63 -4.29
C GLN A 62 -0.61 18.43 -3.49
N LEU A 63 -1.58 17.68 -4.03
CA LEU A 63 -2.84 17.37 -3.35
C LEU A 63 -2.65 16.54 -2.09
N SER A 64 -1.66 15.64 -2.09
CA SER A 64 -1.38 14.71 -0.99
C SER A 64 -0.44 15.27 0.07
N ARG A 65 0.50 16.17 -0.28
CA ARG A 65 1.55 16.65 0.62
C ARG A 65 1.51 18.13 0.97
N THR A 66 0.62 18.92 0.37
CA THR A 66 0.55 20.37 0.61
C THR A 66 -0.88 20.82 0.94
N GLN A 67 -0.98 22.01 1.53
CA GLN A 67 -2.25 22.68 1.83
C GLN A 67 -2.72 23.62 0.71
N LEU A 68 -2.09 23.57 -0.47
CA LEU A 68 -2.48 24.41 -1.61
C LEU A 68 -3.96 24.21 -1.95
N SER A 69 -4.66 25.26 -2.39
CA SER A 69 -6.04 25.09 -2.83
C SER A 69 -6.08 24.23 -4.09
N ILE A 70 -7.22 23.55 -4.36
CA ILE A 70 -7.36 22.77 -5.60
C ILE A 70 -7.22 23.70 -6.83
N THR A 71 -7.62 24.96 -6.69
CA THR A 71 -7.42 26.00 -7.70
C THR A 71 -5.93 26.25 -7.96
N ASP A 72 -5.12 26.45 -6.92
CA ASP A 72 -3.67 26.68 -7.07
C ASP A 72 -2.98 25.46 -7.69
N VAL A 73 -3.36 24.26 -7.26
CA VAL A 73 -2.86 23.02 -7.85
C VAL A 73 -3.23 22.91 -9.34
N SER A 74 -4.44 23.33 -9.71
CA SER A 74 -4.88 23.31 -11.12
C SER A 74 -4.06 24.27 -11.99
N LEU A 75 -3.73 25.45 -11.46
CA LEU A 75 -2.89 26.44 -12.12
C LEU A 75 -1.44 25.94 -12.26
N ASN A 76 -0.89 25.37 -11.19
CA ASN A 76 0.44 24.73 -11.20
C ASN A 76 0.52 23.55 -12.19
N ALA A 77 -0.61 22.91 -12.52
CA ALA A 77 -0.69 21.85 -13.51
C ALA A 77 -0.92 22.37 -14.95
N ASN A 78 -0.86 23.70 -15.15
CA ASN A 78 -1.10 24.40 -16.42
C ASN A 78 -2.50 24.17 -17.01
N TYR A 79 -3.52 24.04 -16.17
CA TYR A 79 -4.91 24.01 -16.63
C TYR A 79 -5.53 25.41 -16.55
N GLY A 80 -6.08 25.88 -17.68
CA GLY A 80 -6.75 27.18 -17.76
C GLY A 80 -8.10 27.26 -17.04
N SER A 81 -8.61 26.15 -16.51
CA SER A 81 -9.80 26.15 -15.65
C SER A 81 -9.80 24.97 -14.68
N LEU A 82 -10.39 25.19 -13.50
CA LEU A 82 -10.57 24.16 -12.48
C LEU A 82 -11.41 22.99 -12.99
N GLU A 83 -12.39 23.25 -13.86
CA GLU A 83 -13.24 22.21 -14.46
C GLU A 83 -12.43 21.29 -15.39
N ALA A 84 -11.59 21.87 -16.25
CA ALA A 84 -10.73 21.11 -17.16
C ALA A 84 -9.73 20.24 -16.37
N PHE A 85 -9.14 20.81 -15.31
CA PHE A 85 -8.28 20.07 -14.40
C PHE A 85 -9.02 18.91 -13.73
N THR A 86 -10.18 19.18 -13.13
CA THR A 86 -10.96 18.15 -12.41
C THR A 86 -11.34 16.98 -13.33
N ARG A 87 -11.73 17.27 -14.58
CA ARG A 87 -12.05 16.25 -15.58
C ARG A 87 -10.84 15.41 -15.96
N ALA A 88 -9.70 16.06 -16.22
CA ALA A 88 -8.47 15.37 -16.58
C ALA A 88 -7.90 14.54 -15.41
N PHE A 89 -7.88 15.11 -14.21
CA PHE A 89 -7.46 14.44 -12.98
C PHE A 89 -8.34 13.23 -12.69
N ARG A 90 -9.67 13.36 -12.76
CA ARG A 90 -10.59 12.24 -12.58
C ARG A 90 -10.43 11.15 -13.64
N LYS A 91 -10.14 11.52 -14.88
CA LYS A 91 -9.85 10.55 -15.93
C LYS A 91 -8.58 9.74 -15.63
N ALA A 92 -7.54 10.40 -15.10
CA ALA A 92 -6.26 9.80 -14.81
C ALA A 92 -6.26 8.97 -13.51
N PHE A 93 -6.69 9.57 -12.39
CA PHE A 93 -6.66 9.00 -11.04
C PHE A 93 -7.96 8.34 -10.62
N ARG A 94 -8.98 8.30 -11.50
CA ARG A 94 -10.30 7.69 -11.26
C ARG A 94 -11.15 8.32 -10.14
N VAL A 95 -10.62 9.30 -9.41
CA VAL A 95 -11.31 10.06 -8.35
C VAL A 95 -11.18 11.58 -8.57
N SER A 96 -12.06 12.39 -7.97
CA SER A 96 -11.94 13.86 -8.05
C SER A 96 -10.76 14.36 -7.20
N PRO A 97 -10.16 15.53 -7.50
CA PRO A 97 -9.08 16.11 -6.70
C PRO A 97 -9.43 16.28 -5.21
N SER A 98 -10.68 16.67 -4.92
CA SER A 98 -11.18 16.84 -3.55
C SER A 98 -11.28 15.51 -2.79
N LEU A 99 -11.78 14.46 -3.46
CA LEU A 99 -11.86 13.12 -2.88
C LEU A 99 -10.46 12.52 -2.72
N TYR A 100 -9.61 12.69 -3.72
CA TYR A 100 -8.21 12.26 -3.70
C TYR A 100 -7.46 12.79 -2.47
N ARG A 101 -7.59 14.10 -2.18
CA ARG A 101 -7.03 14.71 -0.97
C ARG A 101 -7.63 14.13 0.31
N ARG A 102 -8.97 14.01 0.36
CA ARG A 102 -9.68 13.51 1.55
C ARG A 102 -9.32 12.07 1.89
N MET A 103 -9.07 11.23 0.88
CA MET A 103 -8.67 9.85 1.05
C MET A 103 -7.23 9.69 1.57
N GLY A 104 -6.43 10.75 1.60
CA GLY A 104 -5.00 10.65 1.92
C GLY A 104 -4.25 9.77 0.91
N ALA A 105 -4.67 9.77 -0.36
CA ALA A 105 -4.06 8.92 -1.38
C ALA A 105 -2.58 9.26 -1.58
N THR A 106 -1.71 8.26 -1.46
CA THR A 106 -0.25 8.42 -1.54
C THR A 106 0.34 8.03 -2.89
N TYR A 107 -0.43 7.42 -3.79
CA TYR A 107 0.04 7.04 -5.12
C TYR A 107 0.01 8.24 -6.07
N THR A 108 1.17 8.74 -6.44
CA THR A 108 1.28 9.94 -7.30
C THR A 108 1.57 9.60 -8.76
N TYR A 109 1.83 8.33 -9.07
CA TYR A 109 2.27 7.87 -10.39
C TYR A 109 1.13 7.30 -11.22
N LEU A 110 1.13 7.64 -12.51
CA LEU A 110 0.22 7.09 -13.50
C LEU A 110 0.99 6.07 -14.35
N HIS A 111 0.34 4.98 -14.77
CA HIS A 111 0.98 3.97 -15.61
C HIS A 111 1.67 4.60 -16.84
N ALA A 112 2.97 4.29 -17.00
CA ALA A 112 3.79 4.74 -18.11
C ALA A 112 4.74 3.61 -18.55
N ALA A 113 4.67 3.19 -19.81
CA ALA A 113 5.52 2.12 -20.34
C ALA A 113 7.03 2.44 -20.24
N ASN A 114 7.38 3.73 -20.25
CA ASN A 114 8.76 4.22 -20.14
C ASN A 114 9.28 4.35 -18.71
N GLY A 115 8.45 4.14 -17.68
CA GLY A 115 8.86 4.30 -16.27
C GLY A 115 9.30 5.71 -15.87
N ILE A 116 9.08 6.73 -16.72
CA ILE A 116 9.48 8.11 -16.41
C ILE A 116 8.33 8.80 -15.69
N HIS A 117 8.55 9.17 -14.43
CA HIS A 117 7.56 9.85 -13.59
C HIS A 117 8.04 11.22 -13.11
N HIS A 118 7.12 12.01 -12.57
CA HIS A 118 7.43 13.30 -11.97
C HIS A 118 8.05 13.09 -10.57
N HIS A 119 9.23 13.67 -10.35
CA HIS A 119 9.96 13.59 -9.09
C HIS A 119 10.03 14.99 -8.48
N SER A 120 9.31 15.26 -7.39
CA SER A 120 9.45 16.48 -6.58
C SER A 120 10.01 16.13 -5.21
N GLY A 121 11.32 16.29 -5.04
CA GLY A 121 12.04 16.22 -3.76
C GLY A 121 12.18 14.82 -3.13
N ASN A 122 13.43 14.38 -2.95
CA ASN A 122 13.88 13.20 -2.18
C ASN A 122 13.07 11.91 -2.33
N HIS A 123 12.79 11.48 -3.56
CA HIS A 123 12.87 10.06 -3.88
C HIS A 123 14.01 9.85 -4.88
N ASP A 124 15.21 10.22 -4.44
CA ASP A 124 16.38 9.46 -4.87
C ASP A 124 16.13 8.02 -4.36
N MET A 125 15.65 7.15 -5.25
CA MET A 125 15.88 5.70 -5.12
C MET A 125 17.38 5.36 -5.33
N LYS A 126 18.27 6.35 -5.28
CA LYS A 126 19.69 6.18 -5.05
C LYS A 126 19.93 6.12 -3.53
N GLY A 127 19.60 4.98 -2.93
CA GLY A 127 19.90 4.83 -1.51
C GLY A 127 19.21 3.73 -0.72
N ALA A 128 18.65 2.69 -1.34
CA ALA A 128 18.44 1.41 -0.66
C ALA A 128 18.31 0.33 -1.73
N ASN A 129 19.22 -0.61 -1.74
CA ASN A 129 19.20 -1.77 -2.62
C ASN A 129 18.13 -2.77 -2.12
N LEU A 130 16.87 -2.33 -2.02
CA LEU A 130 15.71 -3.13 -1.64
C LEU A 130 14.63 -2.91 -2.69
N SER A 131 14.79 -3.58 -3.84
CA SER A 131 13.68 -3.76 -4.77
C SER A 131 12.62 -4.59 -4.06
N MET A 132 11.61 -3.94 -3.48
CA MET A 132 10.46 -4.61 -2.88
C MET A 132 9.38 -4.84 -3.94
N ASP A 133 8.85 -6.05 -3.99
CA ASP A 133 7.68 -6.35 -4.79
C ASP A 133 6.37 -6.27 -3.98
N LEU A 134 5.25 -6.63 -4.59
CA LEU A 134 3.95 -6.59 -3.92
C LEU A 134 3.88 -7.55 -2.72
N PHE A 135 4.56 -8.70 -2.77
CA PHE A 135 4.60 -9.61 -1.64
C PHE A 135 5.33 -8.99 -0.45
N ASP A 136 6.50 -8.39 -0.67
CA ASP A 136 7.24 -7.68 0.38
C ASP A 136 6.38 -6.59 1.03
N ILE A 137 5.67 -5.81 0.21
CA ILE A 137 4.79 -4.74 0.70
C ILE A 137 3.64 -5.31 1.51
N PHE A 138 2.89 -6.28 0.97
CA PHE A 138 1.67 -6.78 1.62
C PHE A 138 1.95 -7.63 2.84
N SER A 139 2.96 -8.49 2.79
CA SER A 139 3.36 -9.33 3.93
C SER A 139 3.99 -8.48 5.03
N GLY A 140 4.91 -7.59 4.66
CA GLY A 140 5.60 -6.71 5.60
C GLY A 140 4.66 -5.72 6.29
N GLN A 141 3.77 -5.06 5.55
CA GLN A 141 2.81 -4.11 6.15
C GLN A 141 1.83 -4.80 7.10
N GLU A 142 1.44 -6.04 6.84
CA GLU A 142 0.51 -6.76 7.70
C GLU A 142 1.16 -6.99 9.06
N SER A 143 2.35 -7.60 9.07
CA SER A 143 3.12 -7.84 10.30
C SER A 143 3.44 -6.55 11.03
N TRP A 144 3.89 -5.52 10.31
CA TRP A 144 4.25 -4.23 10.90
C TRP A 144 3.07 -3.56 11.61
N HIS A 145 1.90 -3.52 10.98
CA HIS A 145 0.70 -2.94 11.58
C HIS A 145 0.18 -3.76 12.75
N THR A 146 0.14 -5.09 12.65
CA THR A 146 -0.32 -5.96 13.74
C THR A 146 0.57 -5.80 14.98
N ARG A 147 1.90 -5.76 14.81
CA ARG A 147 2.85 -5.46 15.90
C ARG A 147 2.60 -4.10 16.53
N ARG A 148 2.33 -3.08 15.72
CA ARG A 148 2.06 -1.72 16.21
C ARG A 148 0.80 -1.68 17.06
N LEU A 149 -0.27 -2.36 16.63
CA LEU A 149 -1.50 -2.48 17.40
C LEU A 149 -1.28 -3.22 18.72
N LEU A 150 -0.56 -4.34 18.71
CA LEU A 150 -0.22 -5.08 19.92
C LEU A 150 0.63 -4.25 20.89
N ASN A 151 1.58 -3.46 20.38
CA ASN A 151 2.38 -2.57 21.22
C ASN A 151 1.56 -1.43 21.84
N LEU A 152 0.58 -0.87 21.12
CA LEU A 152 -0.37 0.08 21.71
C LEU A 152 -1.26 -0.59 22.75
N ALA A 153 -1.72 -1.82 22.49
CA ALA A 153 -2.55 -2.58 23.42
C ALA A 153 -1.86 -2.91 24.75
N LYS A 154 -0.52 -2.98 24.79
CA LYS A 154 0.25 -3.15 26.05
C LYS A 154 0.02 -2.04 27.07
N THR A 155 -0.46 -0.87 26.66
CA THR A 155 -0.70 0.27 27.58
C THR A 155 -2.10 0.26 28.20
N LEU A 156 -2.94 -0.72 27.85
CA LEU A 156 -4.32 -0.82 28.31
C LEU A 156 -4.44 -1.78 29.50
N THR A 157 -5.44 -1.55 30.35
CA THR A 157 -5.82 -2.53 31.39
C THR A 157 -6.63 -3.67 30.81
N ASP A 158 -6.75 -4.77 31.55
CA ASP A 158 -7.55 -5.91 31.12
C ASP A 158 -9.02 -5.54 30.92
N GLU A 159 -9.59 -4.70 31.79
CA GLU A 159 -10.96 -4.21 31.62
C GLU A 159 -11.16 -3.40 30.34
N GLN A 160 -10.14 -2.63 29.91
CA GLN A 160 -10.20 -1.90 28.65
C GLN A 160 -10.08 -2.83 27.44
N LEU A 161 -9.19 -3.82 27.50
CA LEU A 161 -8.97 -4.81 26.45
C LEU A 161 -10.20 -5.71 26.25
N ASP A 162 -10.89 -6.04 27.33
CA ASP A 162 -12.06 -6.94 27.34
C ASP A 162 -13.41 -6.21 27.31
N ARG A 163 -13.39 -4.88 27.22
CA ARG A 163 -14.60 -4.08 27.06
C ARG A 163 -15.35 -4.51 25.79
N PRO A 164 -16.67 -4.76 25.87
CA PRO A 164 -17.45 -5.15 24.70
C PRO A 164 -17.38 -4.12 23.57
N LEU A 165 -17.17 -4.59 22.34
CA LEU A 165 -17.23 -3.75 21.15
C LEU A 165 -18.65 -3.22 20.93
N GLN A 166 -18.74 -1.98 20.46
CA GLN A 166 -20.03 -1.35 20.16
C GLN A 166 -20.78 -2.11 19.05
N TYR A 167 -20.04 -2.67 18.09
CA TYR A 167 -20.57 -3.48 17.01
C TYR A 167 -19.94 -4.86 17.05
N LYS A 168 -20.78 -5.90 17.08
CA LYS A 168 -20.34 -7.28 16.96
C LYS A 168 -20.00 -7.56 15.51
N VAL A 169 -18.71 -7.71 15.24
CA VAL A 169 -18.20 -7.93 13.89
C VAL A 169 -18.15 -9.43 13.64
N LYS A 170 -18.91 -9.91 12.66
CA LYS A 170 -18.88 -11.30 12.22
C LYS A 170 -18.16 -11.39 10.88
N VAL A 171 -16.88 -11.77 10.91
CA VAL A 171 -16.03 -11.87 9.71
C VAL A 171 -16.44 -13.08 8.85
N PHE A 172 -16.64 -14.23 9.49
CA PHE A 172 -16.98 -15.48 8.82
C PHE A 172 -18.33 -16.04 9.31
N PRO A 173 -19.16 -16.64 8.42
CA PRO A 173 -20.43 -17.25 8.81
C PRO A 173 -20.33 -18.34 9.88
N TRP A 174 -19.24 -19.10 9.88
CA TRP A 174 -18.98 -20.21 10.80
C TRP A 174 -18.30 -19.80 12.11
N ASP A 175 -17.81 -18.57 12.22
CA ASP A 175 -17.13 -18.06 13.40
C ASP A 175 -18.08 -17.23 14.29
N GLY A 176 -17.82 -17.21 15.59
CA GLY A 176 -18.46 -16.25 16.51
C GLY A 176 -18.06 -14.80 16.18
N PRO A 177 -18.87 -13.79 16.56
CA PRO A 177 -18.47 -12.40 16.34
C PRO A 177 -17.29 -12.02 17.26
N ASP A 178 -16.41 -11.14 16.78
CA ASP A 178 -15.40 -10.48 17.61
C ASP A 178 -16.12 -9.65 18.70
N GLN A 179 -15.81 -9.92 19.98
CA GLN A 179 -16.52 -9.36 21.14
C GLN A 179 -15.76 -8.25 21.84
N SER A 180 -14.43 -8.26 21.79
CA SER A 180 -13.56 -7.28 22.46
C SER A 180 -12.32 -6.95 21.61
N LEU A 181 -11.59 -5.89 21.99
CA LEU A 181 -10.32 -5.56 21.35
C LEU A 181 -9.31 -6.70 21.53
N ARG A 182 -9.23 -7.31 22.72
CA ARG A 182 -8.36 -8.47 22.97
C ARG A 182 -8.66 -9.60 22.00
N GLN A 183 -9.92 -10.00 21.88
CA GLN A 183 -10.30 -11.12 21.02
C GLN A 183 -10.01 -10.83 19.54
N MET A 184 -10.24 -9.59 19.10
CA MET A 184 -9.95 -9.20 17.73
C MET A 184 -8.45 -9.26 17.41
N LEU A 185 -7.60 -8.75 18.30
CA LEU A 185 -6.14 -8.81 18.15
C LEU A 185 -5.63 -10.26 18.20
N ASP A 186 -6.14 -11.06 19.12
CA ASP A 186 -5.82 -12.48 19.23
C ASP A 186 -6.18 -13.23 17.94
N ARG A 187 -7.37 -12.97 17.37
CA ARG A 187 -7.80 -13.57 16.11
C ARG A 187 -6.96 -13.16 14.90
N MET A 188 -6.42 -11.94 14.88
CA MET A 188 -5.48 -11.53 13.84
C MET A 188 -4.20 -12.37 13.89
N VAL A 189 -3.69 -12.66 15.09
CA VAL A 189 -2.52 -13.53 15.30
C VAL A 189 -2.85 -14.99 15.00
N GLN A 190 -3.96 -15.50 15.55
CA GLN A 190 -4.44 -16.87 15.31
C GLN A 190 -4.64 -17.17 13.82
N THR A 191 -5.18 -16.23 13.04
CA THR A 191 -5.32 -16.41 11.58
C THR A 191 -3.97 -16.75 10.95
N LYS A 192 -2.89 -16.06 11.35
CA LYS A 192 -1.53 -16.38 10.87
C LYS A 192 -1.00 -17.70 11.42
N GLU A 193 -1.23 -18.02 12.69
CA GLU A 193 -0.81 -19.29 13.29
C GLU A 193 -1.45 -20.50 12.59
N VAL A 194 -2.74 -20.43 12.26
CA VAL A 194 -3.46 -21.49 11.55
C VAL A 194 -2.84 -21.74 10.18
N TRP A 195 -2.64 -20.68 9.39
CA TRP A 195 -2.05 -20.83 8.06
C TRP A 195 -0.56 -21.22 8.13
N ALA A 196 0.19 -20.73 9.12
CA ALA A 196 1.56 -21.17 9.35
C ALA A 196 1.62 -22.67 9.67
N ALA A 197 0.72 -23.17 10.52
CA ALA A 197 0.61 -24.59 10.83
C ALA A 197 0.23 -25.40 9.58
N ALA A 198 -0.77 -24.97 8.82
CA ALA A 198 -1.17 -25.65 7.58
C ALA A 198 -0.03 -25.74 6.55
N LEU A 199 0.77 -24.68 6.43
CA LEU A 199 1.90 -24.61 5.48
C LEU A 199 3.12 -25.44 5.92
N THR A 200 3.30 -25.64 7.22
CA THR A 200 4.49 -26.29 7.79
C THR A 200 4.23 -27.69 8.37
N GLY A 201 2.99 -28.17 8.32
CA GLY A 201 2.59 -29.43 8.95
C GLY A 201 2.53 -29.34 10.49
N GLY A 202 2.32 -28.13 11.02
CA GLY A 202 2.13 -27.88 12.44
C GLY A 202 0.76 -28.35 12.97
N SER A 203 0.55 -28.16 14.27
CA SER A 203 -0.74 -28.45 14.91
C SER A 203 -1.64 -27.22 14.91
N MET A 204 -2.95 -27.45 14.89
CA MET A 204 -3.94 -26.38 14.98
C MET A 204 -3.78 -25.61 16.31
N PRO A 205 -3.63 -24.27 16.29
CA PRO A 205 -3.62 -23.48 17.51
C PRO A 205 -4.99 -23.56 18.23
N PRO A 206 -5.03 -23.33 19.56
CA PRO A 206 -6.29 -23.30 20.30
C PRO A 206 -7.16 -22.10 19.85
N MET A 207 -8.21 -22.38 19.07
CA MET A 207 -9.16 -21.36 18.56
C MET A 207 -10.15 -20.87 19.60
N GLU A 208 -10.49 -21.75 20.54
CA GLU A 208 -11.39 -21.46 21.65
C GLU A 208 -10.67 -21.78 22.96
N ASN A 209 -10.86 -20.93 23.97
CA ASN A 209 -10.35 -21.14 25.34
C ASN A 209 -8.81 -21.15 25.48
N ALA A 210 -8.09 -20.40 24.64
CA ALA A 210 -6.67 -20.15 24.88
C ALA A 210 -6.47 -19.56 26.29
N PRO A 211 -5.43 -20.00 27.04
CA PRO A 211 -5.17 -19.49 28.38
C PRO A 211 -5.10 -17.95 28.41
N PRO A 212 -5.62 -17.28 29.46
CA PRO A 212 -5.55 -15.82 29.57
C PRO A 212 -4.13 -15.24 29.41
N GLU A 213 -3.12 -15.95 29.91
CA GLU A 213 -1.70 -15.60 29.80
C GLU A 213 -1.22 -15.52 28.34
N ASP A 214 -1.71 -16.41 27.48
CA ASP A 214 -1.40 -16.46 26.04
C ASP A 214 -2.13 -15.37 25.25
N ARG A 215 -3.13 -14.74 25.88
CA ARG A 215 -3.95 -13.65 25.32
C ARG A 215 -3.58 -12.29 25.91
N THR A 216 -2.39 -12.16 26.49
CA THR A 216 -1.82 -10.84 26.78
C THR A 216 -1.24 -10.24 25.49
N PRO A 217 -1.25 -8.90 25.31
CA PRO A 217 -0.63 -8.28 24.13
C PRO A 217 0.86 -8.63 23.95
N ALA A 218 1.57 -8.94 25.04
CA ALA A 218 2.95 -9.40 24.98
C ALA A 218 3.06 -10.85 24.47
N ALA A 219 2.23 -11.77 24.97
CA ALA A 219 2.21 -13.16 24.49
C ALA A 219 1.76 -13.26 23.02
N MET A 220 0.74 -12.49 22.64
CA MET A 220 0.30 -12.39 21.24
C MET A 220 1.42 -11.90 20.31
N LEU A 221 2.28 -10.98 20.77
CA LEU A 221 3.41 -10.49 19.99
C LEU A 221 4.46 -11.60 19.77
N ALA A 222 4.76 -12.38 20.81
CA ALA A 222 5.69 -13.52 20.68
C ALA A 222 5.14 -14.59 19.72
N ARG A 223 3.85 -14.92 19.84
CA ARG A 223 3.13 -15.82 18.93
C ARG A 223 3.13 -15.32 17.48
N LEU A 224 2.91 -14.03 17.28
CA LEU A 224 3.00 -13.39 15.97
C LEU A 224 4.41 -13.52 15.37
N ASP A 225 5.46 -13.39 16.17
CA ASP A 225 6.85 -13.50 15.70
C ASP A 225 7.17 -14.89 15.16
N GLU A 226 6.72 -15.93 15.88
CA GLU A 226 6.87 -17.32 15.46
C GLU A 226 6.06 -17.62 14.19
N ALA A 227 4.77 -17.25 14.18
CA ALA A 227 3.90 -17.45 13.03
C ALA A 227 4.41 -16.68 11.79
N ASP A 228 4.89 -15.45 11.98
CA ASP A 228 5.47 -14.63 10.90
C ASP A 228 6.68 -15.30 10.28
N ALA A 229 7.58 -15.86 11.10
CA ALA A 229 8.79 -16.51 10.60
C ALA A 229 8.46 -17.73 9.75
N ALA A 230 7.55 -18.59 10.22
CA ALA A 230 7.08 -19.76 9.48
C ALA A 230 6.38 -19.36 8.17
N PHE A 231 5.44 -18.41 8.26
CA PHE A 231 4.66 -17.93 7.12
C PHE A 231 5.54 -17.28 6.05
N HIS A 232 6.47 -16.40 6.44
CA HIS A 232 7.39 -15.75 5.51
C HIS A 232 8.37 -16.73 4.90
N GLY A 233 8.85 -17.74 5.64
CA GLY A 233 9.76 -18.75 5.12
C GLY A 233 9.17 -19.46 3.90
N VAL A 234 7.94 -19.97 4.03
CA VAL A 234 7.26 -20.68 2.95
C VAL A 234 6.91 -19.74 1.79
N LEU A 235 6.32 -18.57 2.07
CA LEU A 235 5.88 -17.69 1.00
C LEU A 235 7.02 -16.98 0.26
N THR A 236 8.17 -16.81 0.91
CA THR A 236 9.39 -16.34 0.22
C THR A 236 9.87 -17.36 -0.81
N ASP A 237 9.84 -18.66 -0.48
CA ASP A 237 10.15 -19.72 -1.46
C ASP A 237 9.15 -19.70 -2.63
N VAL A 238 7.85 -19.69 -2.32
CA VAL A 238 6.77 -19.60 -3.32
C VAL A 238 6.97 -18.42 -4.27
N ARG A 239 7.29 -17.24 -3.71
CA ARG A 239 7.61 -16.05 -4.49
C ARG A 239 8.82 -16.28 -5.39
N ASN A 240 9.93 -16.74 -4.81
CA ASN A 240 11.21 -16.88 -5.52
C ASN A 240 11.10 -17.85 -6.71
N ARG A 241 10.21 -18.85 -6.62
CA ARG A 241 9.93 -19.80 -7.70
C ARG A 241 8.67 -19.48 -8.52
N SER A 242 8.05 -18.33 -8.30
CA SER A 242 6.83 -17.86 -9.01
C SER A 242 5.64 -18.85 -8.96
N ALA A 243 5.45 -19.53 -7.83
CA ALA A 243 4.49 -20.62 -7.67
C ALA A 243 3.19 -20.24 -6.95
N TRP A 244 2.70 -19.02 -7.16
CA TRP A 244 1.49 -18.53 -6.48
C TRP A 244 0.24 -19.34 -6.81
N GLU A 245 0.20 -19.98 -7.98
CA GLU A 245 -0.90 -20.85 -8.44
C GLU A 245 -0.75 -22.30 -7.97
N ASP A 246 0.40 -22.67 -7.41
CA ASP A 246 0.57 -24.01 -6.83
C ASP A 246 -0.36 -24.15 -5.62
N THR A 247 -0.76 -25.39 -5.36
CA THR A 247 -1.68 -25.71 -4.27
C THR A 247 -1.02 -26.46 -3.13
N PHE A 248 -1.63 -26.34 -1.96
CA PHE A 248 -1.36 -27.20 -0.82
C PHE A 248 -2.70 -27.67 -0.22
N VAL A 249 -2.65 -28.79 0.50
CA VAL A 249 -3.81 -29.33 1.22
C VAL A 249 -3.75 -28.85 2.66
N ASP A 250 -4.76 -28.10 3.08
CA ASP A 250 -4.96 -27.80 4.49
C ASP A 250 -5.62 -29.00 5.16
N ALA A 251 -4.78 -29.82 5.81
CA ALA A 251 -5.23 -30.98 6.57
C ALA A 251 -5.83 -30.62 7.94
N LEU A 252 -5.79 -29.35 8.35
CA LEU A 252 -6.39 -28.87 9.60
C LEU A 252 -7.88 -28.55 9.43
N CYS A 253 -8.34 -28.36 8.19
CA CYS A 253 -9.75 -28.25 7.87
C CYS A 253 -10.45 -29.63 7.96
N GLU A 254 -11.71 -29.60 8.41
CA GLU A 254 -12.60 -30.77 8.35
C GLU A 254 -13.83 -30.45 7.47
N PRO A 255 -13.94 -31.04 6.27
CA PRO A 255 -12.97 -31.94 5.62
C PRO A 255 -11.69 -31.21 5.14
N PRO A 256 -10.59 -31.92 4.87
CA PRO A 256 -9.39 -31.31 4.29
C PRO A 256 -9.71 -30.60 2.97
N GLU A 257 -9.20 -29.38 2.82
CA GLU A 257 -9.45 -28.54 1.65
C GLU A 257 -8.14 -28.20 0.92
N THR A 258 -8.25 -27.88 -0.37
CA THR A 258 -7.09 -27.49 -1.21
C THR A 258 -7.14 -26.00 -1.50
N PHE A 259 -6.04 -25.30 -1.26
CA PHE A 259 -5.91 -23.86 -1.49
C PHE A 259 -4.70 -23.58 -2.38
N THR A 260 -4.77 -22.50 -3.19
CA THR A 260 -3.57 -21.95 -3.84
C THR A 260 -2.80 -21.08 -2.85
N PHE A 261 -1.46 -21.01 -2.96
CA PHE A 261 -0.67 -20.13 -2.10
C PHE A 261 -1.07 -18.65 -2.26
N GLY A 262 -1.30 -18.19 -3.49
CA GLY A 262 -1.72 -16.83 -3.79
C GLY A 262 -3.12 -16.52 -3.23
N GLY A 263 -4.05 -17.46 -3.36
CA GLY A 263 -5.41 -17.32 -2.82
C GLY A 263 -5.41 -17.26 -1.29
N MET A 264 -4.65 -18.14 -0.62
CA MET A 264 -4.48 -18.12 0.82
C MET A 264 -3.81 -16.82 1.29
N PHE A 265 -2.73 -16.39 0.63
CA PHE A 265 -2.06 -15.14 1.01
C PHE A 265 -3.02 -13.94 0.89
N ALA A 266 -3.74 -13.83 -0.22
CA ALA A 266 -4.74 -12.78 -0.41
C ALA A 266 -5.86 -12.84 0.65
N HIS A 267 -6.29 -14.04 1.04
CA HIS A 267 -7.25 -14.25 2.13
C HIS A 267 -6.72 -13.67 3.45
N VAL A 268 -5.51 -14.07 3.87
CA VAL A 268 -4.90 -13.60 5.13
C VAL A 268 -4.81 -12.07 5.15
N ILE A 269 -4.24 -11.49 4.09
CA ILE A 269 -4.08 -10.03 3.99
C ILE A 269 -5.42 -9.30 4.06
N THR A 270 -6.45 -9.81 3.38
CA THR A 270 -7.77 -9.18 3.31
C THR A 270 -8.46 -9.13 4.67
N PHE A 271 -8.56 -10.28 5.35
CA PHE A 271 -9.31 -10.34 6.61
C PHE A 271 -8.56 -9.72 7.77
N ASN A 272 -7.21 -9.80 7.80
CA ASN A 272 -6.43 -9.06 8.80
C ASN A 272 -6.44 -7.55 8.55
N ALA A 273 -6.48 -7.08 7.30
CA ALA A 273 -6.67 -5.66 7.02
C ALA A 273 -8.01 -5.14 7.55
N TYR A 274 -9.09 -5.92 7.41
CA TYR A 274 -10.39 -5.55 7.97
C TYR A 274 -10.36 -5.45 9.51
N ARG A 275 -9.87 -6.48 10.21
CA ARG A 275 -9.73 -6.45 11.68
C ARG A 275 -8.78 -5.36 12.16
N ARG A 276 -7.70 -5.09 11.43
CA ARG A 276 -6.78 -3.98 11.73
C ARG A 276 -7.52 -2.64 11.80
N LEU A 277 -8.34 -2.32 10.80
CA LEU A 277 -9.04 -1.03 10.77
C LEU A 277 -10.03 -0.91 11.94
N LEU A 278 -10.67 -2.00 12.32
CA LEU A 278 -11.56 -2.05 13.49
C LEU A 278 -10.79 -1.93 14.81
N ALA A 279 -9.64 -2.59 14.93
CA ALA A 279 -8.76 -2.47 16.11
C ALA A 279 -8.22 -1.05 16.28
N MET A 280 -7.87 -0.38 15.18
CA MET A 280 -7.49 1.03 15.21
C MET A 280 -8.62 1.92 15.72
N ASP A 281 -9.86 1.66 15.31
CA ASP A 281 -11.03 2.41 15.77
C ASP A 281 -11.31 2.16 17.26
N ALA A 282 -11.29 0.89 17.69
CA ALA A 282 -11.46 0.51 19.09
C ALA A 282 -10.41 1.17 20.01
N LEU A 283 -9.14 1.20 19.58
CA LEU A 283 -8.07 1.89 20.31
C LEU A 283 -8.35 3.40 20.43
N ARG A 284 -8.80 4.05 19.35
CA ARG A 284 -9.16 5.49 19.37
C ARG A 284 -10.33 5.76 20.32
N LEU A 285 -11.34 4.90 20.34
CA LEU A 285 -12.48 5.00 21.27
C LEU A 285 -12.06 4.83 22.73
N LEU A 286 -10.99 4.07 23.00
CA LEU A 286 -10.37 3.96 24.32
C LEU A 286 -9.42 5.13 24.65
N GLY A 287 -9.33 6.14 23.78
CA GLY A 287 -8.51 7.34 24.00
C GLY A 287 -7.05 7.18 23.60
N ILE A 288 -6.66 6.07 22.96
CA ILE A 288 -5.29 5.86 22.49
C ILE A 288 -5.06 6.64 21.20
N LYS A 289 -3.98 7.43 21.15
CA LYS A 289 -3.55 8.13 19.95
C LYS A 289 -2.95 7.13 18.95
N VAL A 290 -3.75 6.70 17.98
CA VAL A 290 -3.30 5.85 16.87
C VAL A 290 -2.94 6.73 15.67
N GLU A 291 -1.65 6.83 15.34
CA GLU A 291 -1.20 7.61 14.18
C GLU A 291 -1.34 6.81 12.88
N GLY A 292 -1.67 7.49 11.78
CA GLY A 292 -1.92 6.87 10.49
C GLY A 292 -3.34 6.31 10.35
N PHE A 293 -3.59 5.68 9.22
CA PHE A 293 -4.90 5.19 8.78
C PHE A 293 -4.87 3.69 8.43
N GLY A 294 -3.76 3.00 8.72
CA GLY A 294 -3.62 1.57 8.43
C GLY A 294 -3.25 1.29 6.98
N CYS A 295 -2.64 2.26 6.30
CA CYS A 295 -2.28 2.15 4.89
C CYS A 295 -0.95 1.38 4.71
N PRO A 296 -0.81 0.52 3.69
CA PRO A 296 0.48 -0.08 3.34
C PRO A 296 1.60 0.93 3.09
N SER A 297 1.29 2.13 2.61
CA SER A 297 2.30 3.18 2.36
C SER A 297 2.97 3.69 3.64
N GLU A 298 2.34 3.54 4.81
CA GLU A 298 2.95 3.87 6.11
C GLU A 298 4.11 2.94 6.43
N TYR A 299 3.99 1.65 6.09
CA TYR A 299 5.08 0.68 6.20
C TYR A 299 6.21 1.00 5.22
N VAL A 300 5.89 1.27 3.95
CA VAL A 300 6.92 1.63 2.96
C VAL A 300 7.69 2.88 3.39
N ALA A 301 7.00 3.89 3.95
CA ALA A 301 7.64 5.10 4.47
C ALA A 301 8.53 4.80 5.70
N SER A 302 8.12 3.87 6.58
CA SER A 302 8.89 3.54 7.78
C SER A 302 10.23 2.87 7.44
N LEU A 303 10.30 2.10 6.34
CA LEU A 303 11.54 1.49 5.85
C LEU A 303 12.56 2.51 5.31
N THR A 304 12.11 3.67 4.82
CA THR A 304 13.00 4.74 4.34
C THR A 304 13.53 5.66 5.45
N SER A 305 12.96 5.53 6.65
CA SER A 305 13.31 6.36 7.82
C SER A 305 14.18 5.60 8.84
N ALA A 306 14.52 4.34 8.55
CA ALA A 306 15.37 3.45 9.36
C ALA A 306 16.78 3.39 8.79
#